data_AF-A0A6S6LXR1-F1
#
_entry.id   AF-A0A6S6LXR1-F1
#
_cell.length_a   1.000
_cell.length_b   1.000
_cell.length_c   1.000
_cell.angle_alpha   90.00
_cell.angle_beta   90.00
_cell.angle_gamma   90.00
#
_symmetry.space_group_name_H-M   'P 1'
#
loop_
_entity.id
_entity.type
_entity.pdbx_description
1 polymer ?
#
loop_
_entity_poly.entity_id
_entity_poly.type
_entity_poly.pdbx_seq_one_letter_code
_entity_poly.pdbx_strand_id
1 'polypeptide(L)' 'MYVLVSFSSTKGYKIPVCSMDSAKFVEHANTIVPPMLARLNRAREELKLVSLGELDILSGDGHQYLRSLLDKAN' A
#
# COMPACT_ATOMS: atom_id res chain seq x y z
N MET A 1 -31.51 -7.80 0.60
CA MET A 1 -30.74 -9.05 0.85
C MET A 1 -29.31 -8.78 0.39
N TYR A 2 -28.39 -8.45 1.31
CA TYR A 2 -26.99 -8.24 0.95
C TYR A 2 -26.20 -9.48 1.33
N VAL A 3 -25.60 -10.12 0.32
CA VAL A 3 -24.74 -11.30 0.49
C VAL A 3 -23.38 -10.81 0.95
N LEU A 4 -22.96 -11.20 2.15
CA LEU A 4 -21.59 -10.96 2.65
C LEU A 4 -20.79 -12.23 2.44
N VAL A 5 -19.90 -12.21 1.44
CA VAL A 5 -18.90 -13.26 1.21
C VAL A 5 -17.76 -13.05 2.20
N SER A 6 -17.51 -14.03 3.06
CA SER A 6 -16.36 -14.05 3.98
C SER A 6 -15.33 -15.09 3.52
N PHE A 7 -14.08 -14.66 3.35
CA PHE A 7 -12.92 -15.55 3.36
C PHE A 7 -12.16 -15.29 4.67
N SER A 8 -12.37 -16.12 5.69
CA SER A 8 -11.47 -16.16 6.83
C SER A 8 -10.28 -17.05 6.47
N SER A 9 -9.26 -16.49 5.85
CA SER A 9 -7.98 -17.16 5.76
C SER A 9 -7.12 -16.77 6.97
N THR A 10 -6.41 -17.74 7.54
CA THR A 10 -5.44 -17.59 8.63
C THR A 10 -4.22 -16.73 8.24
N LYS A 11 -4.24 -16.04 7.09
CA LYS A 11 -3.11 -15.30 6.48
C LYS A 11 -3.37 -13.83 6.19
N GLY A 12 -4.37 -13.22 6.82
CA GLY A 12 -4.38 -11.76 6.99
C GLY A 12 -5.49 -11.05 6.25
N TYR A 13 -5.87 -9.95 6.89
CA TYR A 13 -6.89 -8.96 6.53
C TYR A 13 -8.34 -9.40 6.79
N LYS A 14 -8.76 -9.17 8.03
CA LYS A 14 -10.18 -9.16 8.40
C LYS A 14 -10.84 -7.96 7.72
N ILE A 15 -11.70 -8.22 6.74
CA ILE A 15 -12.50 -7.17 6.10
C ILE A 15 -13.63 -6.78 7.07
N PRO A 16 -13.84 -5.48 7.34
CA PRO A 16 -14.87 -5.03 8.27
C PRO A 16 -16.28 -5.36 7.75
N VAL A 17 -17.15 -5.81 8.66
CA VAL A 17 -18.52 -6.30 8.36
C VAL A 17 -19.63 -5.35 8.80
N CYS A 18 -19.29 -4.28 9.52
CA CYS A 18 -20.19 -3.27 10.07
C CYS A 18 -19.66 -1.87 9.73
N SER A 19 -20.56 -0.90 9.51
CA SER A 19 -20.19 0.49 9.18
C SER A 19 -19.22 1.13 10.17
N MET A 20 -19.37 0.85 11.48
CA MET A 20 -18.44 1.31 12.51
C MET A 20 -17.04 0.67 12.38
N ASP A 21 -16.98 -0.61 12.06
CA ASP A 21 -15.70 -1.31 11.87
C ASP A 21 -15.04 -0.88 10.56
N SER A 22 -15.82 -0.55 9.53
CA SER A 22 -15.32 0.00 8.27
C SER A 22 -14.65 1.35 8.48
N ALA A 23 -15.26 2.24 9.27
CA ALA A 23 -14.66 3.52 9.62
C ALA A 23 -13.33 3.35 10.38
N LYS A 24 -13.30 2.46 11.39
CA LYS A 24 -12.08 2.16 12.14
C LYS A 24 -10.98 1.54 11.28
N PHE A 25 -11.36 0.66 10.35
CA PHE A 25 -10.42 0.05 9.42
C PHE A 25 -9.78 1.08 8.48
N VAL A 26 -10.59 2.00 7.94
CA VAL A 26 -10.10 3.10 7.10
C VAL A 26 -9.16 4.01 7.90
N GLU A 27 -9.54 4.40 9.11
CA GLU A 27 -8.70 5.25 9.97
C GLU A 27 -7.36 4.56 10.26
N HIS A 28 -7.40 3.28 10.62
CA HIS A 28 -6.19 2.51 10.87
C HIS A 28 -5.30 2.41 9.63
N ALA A 29 -5.87 2.11 8.46
CA ALA A 29 -5.14 2.09 7.21
C ALA A 29 -4.52 3.46 6.90
N ASN A 30 -5.24 4.55 7.15
CA ASN A 30 -4.75 5.92 6.98
C ASN A 30 -3.59 6.28 7.93
N THR A 31 -3.48 5.64 9.09
CA THR A 31 -2.31 5.84 9.98
C THR A 31 -1.07 5.06 9.53
N ILE A 32 -1.23 3.98 8.75
CA ILE A 32 -0.13 3.07 8.39
C ILE A 32 0.33 3.24 6.95
N VAL A 33 -0.60 3.29 6.00
CA VAL A 33 -0.30 3.28 4.56
C VAL A 33 0.46 4.53 4.12
N PRO A 34 0.05 5.76 4.48
CA PRO A 34 0.77 6.98 4.09
C PRO A 34 2.24 7.03 4.56
N PRO A 35 2.59 6.79 5.84
CA PRO A 35 3.99 6.83 6.26
C PRO A 35 4.81 5.70 5.64
N MET A 36 4.20 4.54 5.39
CA MET A 36 4.89 3.44 4.69
C MET A 36 5.18 3.78 3.23
N LEU A 37 4.24 4.37 2.50
CA LEU A 37 4.45 4.85 1.14
C LEU A 37 5.53 5.94 1.10
N ALA A 38 5.51 6.90 2.04
CA ALA A 38 6.53 7.93 2.12
C ALA A 38 7.95 7.36 2.33
N ARG A 39 8.08 6.35 3.21
CA ARG A 39 9.36 5.65 3.44
C ARG A 39 9.83 4.89 2.21
N LEU A 40 8.91 4.22 1.50
CA LEU A 40 9.22 3.50 0.27
C LEU A 40 9.69 4.47 -0.83
N ASN A 41 9.00 5.60 -0.99
CA ASN A 41 9.37 6.61 -1.96
C ASN A 41 10.76 7.19 -1.65
N ARG A 42 11.02 7.52 -0.39
CA ARG A 42 12.33 7.98 0.06
C ARG A 42 13.44 6.97 -0.27
N ALA A 43 13.23 5.69 0.03
CA ALA A 43 14.20 4.65 -0.29
C ALA A 43 14.44 4.53 -1.80
N ARG A 44 13.38 4.63 -2.62
CA ARG A 44 13.48 4.64 -4.10
C ARG A 44 14.33 5.81 -4.59
N GLU A 45 14.07 7.01 -4.10
CA GLU A 45 14.79 8.22 -4.51
C GLU A 45 16.25 8.22 -4.04
N GLU A 46 16.53 7.77 -2.81
CA GLU A 46 17.91 7.62 -2.32
C GLU A 46 18.69 6.60 -3.17
N LEU A 47 18.08 5.47 -3.53
CA LEU A 47 18.72 4.47 -4.39
C LEU A 47 18.93 4.95 -5.82
N LYS A 48 17.95 5.67 -6.39
CA LYS A 48 18.13 6.31 -7.70
C LYS A 48 19.24 7.35 -7.65
N LEU A 49 19.32 8.18 -6.61
CA LEU A 49 20.39 9.17 -6.47
C LEU A 49 21.77 8.52 -6.39
N VAL A 50 21.94 7.52 -5.52
CA VAL A 50 23.23 6.84 -5.32
C VAL A 50 23.65 6.04 -6.55
N SER A 51 22.68 5.51 -7.31
CA SER A 51 22.93 4.77 -8.54
C SER A 51 22.95 5.64 -9.80
N LEU A 52 22.89 6.98 -9.69
CA LEU A 52 22.79 7.89 -10.83
C LEU A 52 21.61 7.60 -11.78
N GLY A 53 20.53 7.05 -11.23
CA GLY A 53 19.30 6.70 -11.94
C GLY A 53 19.27 5.27 -12.51
N GLU A 54 20.34 4.49 -12.35
CA GLU A 54 20.44 3.13 -12.88
C GLU A 54 19.56 2.12 -12.12
N LEU A 55 19.33 2.35 -10.82
CA LEU A 55 18.64 1.39 -9.95
C LEU A 55 17.32 1.96 -9.42
N ASP A 56 16.22 1.37 -9.88
CA ASP A 56 14.88 1.58 -9.33
C ASP A 56 14.35 0.28 -8.71
N ILE A 57 14.14 0.29 -7.39
CA ILE A 57 13.63 -0.86 -6.63
C ILE A 57 12.22 -1.30 -7.04
N LEU A 58 11.46 -0.44 -7.72
CA LEU A 58 10.12 -0.73 -8.23
C LEU A 58 10.09 -1.00 -9.74
N SER A 59 11.26 -1.21 -10.36
CA SER A 59 11.35 -1.54 -11.80
C SER A 59 10.84 -2.94 -12.16
N GLY A 60 10.83 -3.88 -11.21
CA GLY A 60 10.39 -5.26 -11.44
C GLY A 60 8.89 -5.40 -11.74
N ASP A 61 8.54 -6.40 -12.55
CA ASP A 61 7.18 -6.61 -13.08
C ASP A 61 6.08 -6.76 -12.01
N GLY A 62 6.43 -7.18 -10.80
CA GLY A 62 5.49 -7.33 -9.67
C GLY A 62 5.09 -6.02 -8.98
N HIS A 63 5.74 -4.90 -9.28
CA HIS A 63 5.60 -3.67 -8.51
C HIS A 63 4.86 -2.54 -9.25
N GLN A 64 4.27 -2.82 -10.42
CA GLN A 64 3.60 -1.81 -11.24
C GLN A 64 2.52 -1.02 -10.48
N TYR A 65 1.74 -1.69 -9.64
CA TYR A 65 0.70 -1.03 -8.84
C TYR A 65 1.30 -0.05 -7.82
N LEU A 66 2.31 -0.49 -7.04
CA LEU A 66 3.00 0.35 -6.07
C LEU A 66 3.69 1.54 -6.76
N ARG A 67 4.32 1.30 -7.91
CA ARG A 67 4.92 2.36 -8.73
C ARG A 67 3.88 3.41 -9.13
N SER A 68 2.72 2.97 -9.64
CA SER A 68 1.64 3.87 -10.05
C SER A 68 1.03 4.67 -8.88
N LEU A 69 1.02 4.10 -7.67
CA LEU A 69 0.55 4.79 -6.46
C LEU A 69 1.52 5.91 -6.06
N LEU A 70 2.82 5.66 -6.10
CA LEU A 70 3.84 6.65 -5.75
C LEU A 70 3.92 7.76 -6.81
N ASP A 71 3.83 7.41 -8.09
CA ASP A 71 3.91 8.39 -9.18
C ASP A 71 2.69 9.34 -9.20
N LYS A 72 1.54 8.93 -8.63
CA LYS A 72 0.34 9.77 -8.47
C LYS A 72 0.35 10.64 -7.20
N ALA A 73 1.20 10.32 -6.23
CA ALA A 73 1.29 11.02 -4.96
C ALA A 73 2.25 12.23 -4.99
N ASN A 74 3.05 12.34 -6.05
CA ASN A 74 3.89 13.49 -6.40
C ASN A 74 3.18 14.39 -7.42
#